data_AF-A0A5C9A9A7-F1
#
_entry.id   AF-A0A5C9A9A7-F1
#
_cell.length_a   1.000
_cell.length_b   1.000
_cell.length_c   1.000
_cell.angle_alpha   90.00
_cell.angle_beta   90.00
_cell.angle_gamma   90.00
#
_symmetry.space_group_name_H-M   'P 1'
#
loop_
_entity.id
_entity.type
_entity.pdbx_description
1 polymer ?
#
loop_
_entity_poly.entity_id
_entity_poly.type
_entity_poly.pdbx_seq_one_letter_code
_entity_poly.pdbx_strand_id
1 'polypeptide(L)'
;ALGAFLAGMVLGESDFRHHMESHLRPFRDVLSGVFFVTIGLQLDAAQILSAPLAVLAWLVVLVPVKILLNTLALRATRLSALDAWRTGIALGHGGEFALLLLGTVLQQHLIPATVVQPMLVALVLSMALAPLLIRHHDVLARFLSRTGGVIQPPQAEEVEIAAQTTRYRDHVIICGAGELGLTVSEILRHAGVAHLLLEADAQKVEAARAAGAPVFHADASRPDT
;
A
#
# COMPACT_ATOMS: atom_id res chain seq x y z
N ALA A 1 5.61 14.33 -19.66
CA ALA A 1 5.27 13.19 -18.78
C ALA A 1 5.24 11.85 -19.51
N LEU A 2 4.45 11.69 -20.59
CA LEU A 2 4.35 10.41 -21.33
C LEU A 2 5.69 9.89 -21.88
N GLY A 3 6.53 10.77 -22.44
CA GLY A 3 7.86 10.37 -22.95
C GLY A 3 8.81 9.84 -21.87
N ALA A 4 8.77 10.42 -20.66
CA ALA A 4 9.55 9.92 -19.53
C ALA A 4 9.03 8.56 -19.02
N PHE A 5 7.71 8.37 -19.02
CA PHE A 5 7.09 7.08 -18.68
C PHE A 5 7.48 5.98 -19.69
N LEU A 6 7.38 6.26 -20.99
CA LEU A 6 7.80 5.33 -22.05
C LEU A 6 9.29 5.00 -21.97
N ALA A 7 10.14 6.02 -21.82
CA ALA A 7 11.57 5.82 -21.62
C ALA A 7 11.86 4.95 -20.38
N GLY A 8 11.16 5.20 -19.27
CA GLY A 8 11.27 4.41 -18.04
C GLY A 8 10.87 2.95 -18.22
N MET A 9 9.80 2.67 -18.97
CA MET A 9 9.40 1.28 -19.27
C MET A 9 10.46 0.56 -20.12
N VAL A 10 10.95 1.20 -21.18
CA VAL A 10 12.00 0.62 -22.05
C VAL A 10 13.30 0.39 -21.29
N LEU A 11 13.72 1.34 -20.44
CA LEU A 11 14.89 1.22 -19.58
C LEU A 11 14.72 0.17 -18.47
N GLY A 12 13.49 -0.03 -17.99
CA GLY A 12 13.15 -0.98 -16.94
C GLY A 12 13.30 -2.45 -17.36
N GLU A 13 13.22 -2.73 -18.67
CA GLU A 13 13.43 -4.06 -19.25
C GLU A 13 14.91 -4.38 -19.55
N SER A 14 15.82 -3.41 -19.36
CA SER A 14 17.25 -3.61 -19.59
C SER A 14 17.97 -4.25 -18.39
N ASP A 15 19.00 -5.06 -18.64
CA ASP A 15 19.91 -5.59 -17.62
C ASP A 15 20.60 -4.47 -16.79
N PHE A 16 20.68 -3.26 -17.34
CA PHE A 16 21.22 -2.08 -16.67
C PHE A 16 20.23 -1.34 -15.77
N ARG A 17 19.00 -1.83 -15.58
CA ARG A 17 17.95 -1.10 -14.83
C ARG A 17 18.39 -0.64 -13.44
N HIS A 18 19.09 -1.48 -12.68
CA HIS A 18 19.48 -1.16 -11.30
C HIS A 18 20.55 -0.07 -11.26
N HIS A 19 21.50 -0.12 -12.21
CA HIS A 19 22.51 0.91 -12.38
C HIS A 19 21.89 2.22 -12.87
N MET A 20 20.95 2.17 -13.81
CA MET A 20 20.26 3.36 -14.31
C MET A 20 19.37 3.99 -13.23
N GLU A 21 18.66 3.19 -12.43
CA GLU A 21 17.81 3.67 -11.34
C GLU A 21 18.61 4.45 -10.29
N SER A 22 19.78 3.93 -9.87
CA SER A 22 20.62 4.61 -8.88
C SER A 22 21.13 5.97 -9.39
N HIS A 23 21.39 6.09 -10.69
CA HIS A 23 21.82 7.35 -11.32
C HIS A 23 20.65 8.32 -11.55
N LEU A 24 19.43 7.82 -11.80
CA LEU A 24 18.25 8.66 -12.02
C LEU A 24 17.59 9.12 -10.71
N ARG A 25 17.76 8.39 -9.61
CA ARG A 25 17.17 8.71 -8.31
C ARG A 25 17.46 10.14 -7.83
N PRO A 26 18.71 10.66 -7.87
CA PRO A 26 18.99 12.05 -7.49
C PRO A 26 18.27 13.07 -8.37
N PHE A 27 18.19 12.83 -9.67
CA PHE A 27 17.47 13.71 -10.59
C PHE A 27 15.97 13.71 -10.31
N ARG A 28 15.37 12.54 -10.08
CA ARG A 28 13.97 12.44 -9.69
C ARG A 28 13.69 13.27 -8.44
N ASP A 29 14.50 13.11 -7.40
CA ASP A 29 14.27 13.78 -6.12
C ASP A 29 14.40 15.31 -6.25
N VAL A 30 15.40 15.79 -7.01
CA VAL A 30 15.56 17.23 -7.31
C VAL A 30 14.40 17.76 -8.16
N LEU A 31 14.02 17.05 -9.23
CA LEU A 31 12.95 17.48 -10.14
C LEU A 31 11.59 17.47 -9.43
N SER A 32 11.31 16.48 -8.57
CA SER A 32 10.13 16.47 -7.71
C SER A 32 10.13 17.66 -6.75
N GLY A 33 11.29 17.99 -6.13
CA GLY A 33 11.42 19.19 -5.31
C GLY A 33 11.08 20.49 -6.06
N VAL A 34 11.65 20.67 -7.25
CA VAL A 34 11.36 21.83 -8.11
C VAL A 34 9.89 21.85 -8.57
N PHE A 35 9.31 20.70 -8.88
CA PHE A 35 7.90 20.57 -9.23
C PHE A 35 6.99 21.04 -8.10
N PHE A 36 7.20 20.55 -6.88
CA PHE A 36 6.37 20.94 -5.72
C PHE A 36 6.54 22.42 -5.37
N VAL A 37 7.76 22.97 -5.46
CA VAL A 37 7.98 24.42 -5.28
C VAL A 37 7.22 25.22 -6.35
N THR A 38 7.30 24.81 -7.61
CA THR A 38 6.64 25.50 -8.73
C THR A 38 5.12 25.49 -8.57
N ILE A 39 4.52 24.36 -8.20
CA ILE A 39 3.08 24.29 -7.92
C ILE A 39 2.72 25.12 -6.69
N GLY A 40 3.53 25.08 -5.63
CA GLY A 40 3.33 25.88 -4.43
C GLY A 40 3.31 27.38 -4.71
N LEU A 41 4.17 27.86 -5.61
CA LEU A 41 4.21 29.27 -6.04
C LEU A 41 2.98 29.70 -6.88
N GLN A 42 2.26 28.75 -7.48
CA GLN A 42 1.02 29.04 -8.22
C GLN A 42 -0.20 29.19 -7.30
N LEU A 43 -0.09 28.74 -6.04
CA LEU A 43 -1.18 28.82 -5.08
C LEU A 43 -1.35 30.25 -4.57
N ASP A 44 -2.57 30.77 -4.71
CA ASP A 44 -2.95 32.08 -4.21
C ASP A 44 -3.49 31.94 -2.77
N ALA A 45 -2.67 32.34 -1.79
CA ALA A 45 -3.03 32.29 -0.37
C ALA A 45 -4.31 33.08 -0.06
N ALA A 46 -4.58 34.18 -0.75
CA ALA A 46 -5.78 34.99 -0.52
C ALA A 46 -7.05 34.23 -0.93
N GLN A 47 -7.00 33.47 -2.03
CA GLN A 47 -8.12 32.63 -2.49
C GLN A 47 -8.35 31.41 -1.59
N ILE A 48 -7.29 30.89 -0.96
CA ILE A 48 -7.40 29.80 0.01
C ILE A 48 -8.15 30.27 1.26
N LEU A 49 -7.76 31.44 1.79
CA LEU A 49 -8.36 32.00 3.00
C LEU A 49 -9.80 32.48 2.78
N SER A 50 -10.17 32.86 1.55
CA SER A 50 -11.52 33.31 1.25
C SER A 50 -12.53 32.17 1.07
N ALA A 51 -12.08 30.96 0.73
CA ALA A 51 -12.95 29.80 0.48
C ALA A 51 -12.49 28.50 1.17
N PRO A 52 -12.21 28.49 2.49
CA PRO A 52 -11.76 27.28 3.20
C PRO A 52 -12.79 26.15 3.15
N LEU A 53 -14.08 26.50 3.10
CA LEU A 53 -15.16 25.53 3.00
C LEU A 53 -15.16 24.81 1.64
N ALA A 54 -14.80 25.49 0.55
CA ALA A 54 -14.68 24.88 -0.77
C ALA A 54 -13.51 23.88 -0.82
N VAL A 55 -12.38 24.22 -0.19
CA VAL A 55 -11.22 23.32 -0.05
C VAL A 55 -11.63 22.06 0.71
N LEU A 56 -12.30 22.22 1.85
CA LEU A 56 -12.76 21.10 2.67
C LEU A 56 -13.77 20.22 1.90
N ALA A 57 -14.71 20.84 1.19
CA ALA A 57 -15.67 20.12 0.35
C ALA A 57 -14.96 19.28 -0.72
N TRP A 58 -14.00 19.86 -1.45
CA TRP A 58 -13.23 19.13 -2.45
C TRP A 58 -12.41 17.99 -1.83
N LEU A 59 -11.81 18.19 -0.66
CA LEU A 59 -11.04 17.16 0.03
C LEU A 59 -11.92 15.98 0.45
N VAL A 60 -13.07 16.26 1.06
CA VAL A 60 -14.05 15.27 1.55
C VAL A 60 -14.79 14.58 0.40
N VAL A 61 -14.84 15.18 -0.79
CA VAL A 61 -15.34 14.49 -1.98
C VAL A 61 -14.24 13.63 -2.59
N LEU A 62 -13.07 14.22 -2.88
CA LEU A 62 -12.00 13.58 -3.65
C LEU A 62 -11.48 12.33 -2.96
N VAL A 63 -11.14 12.39 -1.67
CA VAL A 63 -10.49 11.27 -0.98
C VAL A 63 -11.46 10.09 -0.80
N PRO A 64 -12.65 10.24 -0.19
CA PRO A 64 -13.58 9.13 0.00
C PRO A 64 -14.10 8.54 -1.30
N VAL A 65 -14.42 9.37 -2.32
CA VAL A 65 -14.86 8.86 -3.63
C VAL A 65 -13.77 8.01 -4.26
N LYS A 66 -12.52 8.46 -4.20
CA LYS A 66 -11.40 7.73 -4.79
C LYS A 66 -11.09 6.44 -4.03
N ILE A 67 -11.14 6.45 -2.70
CA ILE A 67 -11.05 5.23 -1.87
C ILE A 67 -12.14 4.24 -2.27
N LEU A 68 -13.40 4.70 -2.35
CA LEU A 68 -14.55 3.86 -2.68
C LEU A 68 -14.42 3.24 -4.08
N LEU A 69 -14.06 4.04 -5.07
CA LEU A 69 -13.84 3.56 -6.45
C LEU A 69 -12.74 2.50 -6.51
N ASN A 70 -11.60 2.75 -5.86
CA ASN A 70 -10.49 1.80 -5.81
C ASN A 70 -10.90 0.50 -5.11
N THR A 71 -11.55 0.59 -3.95
CA THR A 71 -12.02 -0.60 -3.22
C THR A 71 -13.06 -1.38 -4.03
N LEU A 72 -14.00 -0.70 -4.70
CA LEU A 72 -15.00 -1.36 -5.55
C LEU A 72 -14.36 -2.07 -6.74
N ALA A 73 -13.37 -1.44 -7.39
CA ALA A 73 -12.62 -2.05 -8.47
C ALA A 73 -11.87 -3.31 -8.02
N LEU A 74 -11.24 -3.27 -6.83
CA LEU A 74 -10.53 -4.42 -6.26
C LEU A 74 -11.49 -5.52 -5.77
N ARG A 75 -12.69 -5.17 -5.34
CA ARG A 75 -13.73 -6.17 -5.02
C ARG A 75 -14.13 -6.97 -6.25
N ALA A 76 -14.08 -6.37 -7.44
CA ALA A 76 -14.36 -7.07 -8.69
C ALA A 76 -13.28 -8.11 -9.04
N THR A 77 -12.05 -7.99 -8.53
CA THR A 77 -10.96 -8.95 -8.77
C THR A 77 -10.92 -10.12 -7.77
N ARG A 78 -11.99 -10.32 -6.98
CA ARG A 78 -12.13 -11.36 -5.93
C ARG A 78 -11.17 -11.22 -4.73
N LEU A 79 -10.59 -10.04 -4.52
CA LEU A 79 -9.84 -9.74 -3.30
C LEU A 79 -10.76 -9.76 -2.06
N SER A 80 -10.18 -10.12 -0.91
CA SER A 80 -10.87 -10.05 0.38
C SER A 80 -11.37 -8.62 0.63
N ALA A 81 -12.51 -8.46 1.31
CA ALA A 81 -13.05 -7.14 1.58
C ALA A 81 -12.07 -6.27 2.39
N LEU A 82 -11.33 -6.90 3.31
CA LEU A 82 -10.34 -6.20 4.12
C LEU A 82 -9.18 -5.69 3.26
N ASP A 83 -8.61 -6.54 2.39
CA ASP A 83 -7.46 -6.15 1.57
C ASP A 83 -7.85 -5.14 0.48
N ALA A 84 -9.08 -5.22 -0.04
CA ALA A 84 -9.63 -4.22 -0.95
C ALA A 84 -9.78 -2.84 -0.26
N TRP A 85 -10.18 -2.80 1.01
CA TRP A 85 -10.22 -1.55 1.78
C TRP A 85 -8.83 -1.02 2.10
N ARG A 86 -7.91 -1.87 2.55
CA ARG A 86 -6.50 -1.49 2.82
C ARG A 86 -5.85 -0.83 1.60
N THR A 87 -5.98 -1.50 0.45
CA THR A 87 -5.41 -1.03 -0.81
C THR A 87 -6.15 0.22 -1.32
N GLY A 88 -7.48 0.27 -1.18
CA GLY A 88 -8.26 1.44 -1.57
C GLY A 88 -7.90 2.69 -0.77
N ILE A 89 -7.68 2.56 0.55
CA ILE A 89 -7.20 3.63 1.43
C ILE A 89 -5.79 4.08 1.03
N ALA A 90 -4.88 3.14 0.79
CA ALA A 90 -3.52 3.43 0.37
C ALA A 90 -3.46 4.20 -0.96
N LEU A 91 -4.35 3.89 -1.91
CA LEU A 91 -4.43 4.52 -3.23
C LEU A 91 -5.39 5.73 -3.29
N GLY A 92 -6.04 6.06 -2.19
CA GLY A 92 -7.13 7.05 -2.13
C GLY A 92 -6.69 8.50 -2.19
N HIS A 93 -5.41 8.78 -1.98
CA HIS A 93 -4.88 10.15 -1.96
C HIS A 93 -4.61 10.73 -3.36
N GLY A 94 -4.42 12.04 -3.45
CA GLY A 94 -4.01 12.74 -4.66
C GLY A 94 -2.69 12.24 -5.26
N GLY A 95 -2.54 12.32 -6.58
CA GLY A 95 -1.29 11.99 -7.27
C GLY A 95 -0.63 13.22 -7.91
N GLU A 96 0.69 13.18 -8.11
CA GLU A 96 1.48 14.27 -8.71
C GLU A 96 0.98 14.67 -10.11
N PHE A 97 0.54 13.70 -10.90
CA PHE A 97 -0.05 13.94 -12.21
C PHE A 97 -1.29 14.84 -12.18
N ALA A 98 -2.12 14.72 -11.13
CA ALA A 98 -3.30 15.56 -11.00
C ALA A 98 -2.93 17.01 -10.66
N LEU A 99 -1.85 17.24 -9.90
CA LEU A 99 -1.31 18.59 -9.64
C LEU A 99 -0.81 19.24 -10.93
N LEU A 100 -0.08 18.49 -11.74
CA LEU A 100 0.39 18.98 -13.04
C LEU A 100 -0.77 19.39 -13.95
N LEU A 101 -1.81 18.55 -14.02
CA LEU A 101 -2.99 18.79 -14.87
C LEU A 101 -3.78 20.01 -14.38
N LEU A 102 -4.08 20.12 -13.08
CA LEU A 102 -4.77 21.29 -12.53
C LEU A 102 -3.94 22.57 -12.64
N GLY A 103 -2.62 22.48 -12.43
CA GLY A 103 -1.71 23.61 -12.63
C GLY A 103 -1.75 24.11 -14.08
N THR A 104 -1.83 23.19 -15.04
CA THR A 104 -1.97 23.54 -16.46
C THR A 104 -3.32 24.20 -16.76
N VAL A 105 -4.41 23.65 -16.19
CA VAL A 105 -5.76 24.22 -16.29
C VAL A 105 -5.81 25.65 -15.71
N LEU A 106 -5.13 25.89 -14.59
CA LEU A 106 -5.03 27.21 -13.97
C LEU A 106 -4.25 28.20 -14.86
N GLN A 107 -3.10 27.78 -15.40
CA GLN A 107 -2.26 28.60 -16.27
C GLN A 107 -2.94 28.94 -17.60
N GLN A 108 -3.71 28.02 -18.16
CA GLN A 108 -4.43 28.21 -19.41
C GLN A 108 -5.80 28.89 -19.22
N HIS A 109 -6.18 29.22 -17.97
CA HIS A 109 -7.45 29.85 -17.62
C HIS A 109 -8.69 29.10 -18.17
N LEU A 110 -8.61 27.77 -18.29
CA LEU A 110 -9.71 26.95 -18.82
C LEU A 110 -10.92 26.89 -17.88
N ILE A 111 -10.67 27.01 -16.57
CA ILE A 111 -11.67 27.01 -15.50
C ILE A 111 -11.38 28.21 -14.59
N PRO A 112 -12.41 28.86 -14.01
CA PRO A 112 -12.22 29.96 -13.07
C PRO A 112 -11.28 29.59 -11.90
N ALA A 113 -10.36 30.49 -11.58
CA ALA A 113 -9.40 30.30 -10.49
C ALA A 113 -10.08 30.02 -9.13
N THR A 114 -11.27 30.60 -8.91
CA THR A 114 -12.10 30.36 -7.73
C THR A 114 -12.51 28.91 -7.51
N VAL A 115 -12.45 28.07 -8.56
CA VAL A 115 -12.73 26.63 -8.49
C VAL A 115 -11.42 25.84 -8.47
N VAL A 116 -10.48 26.17 -9.36
CA VAL A 116 -9.23 25.40 -9.53
C VAL A 116 -8.30 25.55 -8.32
N GLN A 117 -8.21 26.75 -7.72
CA GLN A 117 -7.35 26.98 -6.56
C GLN A 117 -7.77 26.12 -5.36
N PRO A 118 -9.05 26.08 -4.94
CA PRO A 118 -9.49 25.14 -3.90
C PRO A 118 -9.21 23.67 -4.22
N MET A 119 -9.35 23.25 -5.48
CA MET A 119 -9.07 21.87 -5.89
C MET A 119 -7.58 21.53 -5.78
N LEU A 120 -6.69 22.42 -6.23
CA LEU A 120 -5.24 22.25 -6.10
C LEU A 120 -4.83 22.08 -4.64
N VAL A 121 -5.40 22.91 -3.76
CA VAL A 121 -5.09 22.91 -2.34
C VAL A 121 -5.63 21.65 -1.66
N ALA A 122 -6.86 21.25 -1.98
CA ALA A 122 -7.43 19.99 -1.52
C ALA A 122 -6.57 18.79 -1.97
N LEU A 123 -6.02 18.83 -3.18
CA LEU A 123 -5.14 17.78 -3.70
C LEU A 123 -3.80 17.72 -2.95
N VAL A 124 -3.17 18.87 -2.67
CA VAL A 124 -1.95 18.95 -1.85
C VAL A 124 -2.21 18.45 -0.42
N LEU A 125 -3.31 18.91 0.21
CA LEU A 125 -3.70 18.46 1.55
C LEU A 125 -3.99 16.95 1.59
N SER A 126 -4.60 16.40 0.54
CA SER A 126 -4.81 14.97 0.39
C SER A 126 -3.48 14.19 0.38
N MET A 127 -2.45 14.70 -0.31
CA MET A 127 -1.11 14.10 -0.32
C MET A 127 -0.42 14.23 1.03
N ALA A 128 -0.58 15.35 1.73
CA ALA A 128 -0.08 15.53 3.09
C ALA A 128 -0.76 14.58 4.10
N LEU A 129 -2.04 14.26 3.87
CA LEU A 129 -2.81 13.32 4.69
C LEU A 129 -2.49 11.84 4.36
N ALA A 130 -1.96 11.56 3.17
CA ALA A 130 -1.62 10.21 2.70
C ALA A 130 -0.78 9.38 3.68
N PRO A 131 0.35 9.86 4.25
CA PRO A 131 1.13 9.06 5.20
C PRO A 131 0.34 8.70 6.46
N LEU A 132 -0.57 9.56 6.92
CA LEU A 132 -1.44 9.27 8.07
C LEU A 132 -2.49 8.21 7.72
N LEU A 133 -3.12 8.32 6.54
CA LEU A 133 -4.05 7.33 6.01
C LEU A 133 -3.39 5.95 5.85
N ILE A 134 -2.18 5.91 5.25
CA ILE A 134 -1.41 4.69 5.03
C ILE A 134 -0.99 4.09 6.37
N ARG A 135 -0.54 4.89 7.35
CA ARG A 135 -0.16 4.37 8.67
C ARG A 135 -1.33 3.75 9.43
N HIS A 136 -2.54 4.28 9.27
CA HIS A 136 -3.73 3.83 9.99
C HIS A 136 -4.67 2.96 9.11
N HIS A 137 -4.18 2.48 7.96
CA HIS A 137 -5.03 1.77 6.99
C HIS A 137 -5.72 0.55 7.61
N ASP A 138 -5.06 -0.17 8.53
CA ASP A 138 -5.61 -1.38 9.15
C ASP A 138 -6.78 -1.09 10.09
N VAL A 139 -6.70 0.01 10.84
CA VAL A 139 -7.77 0.42 11.75
C VAL A 139 -8.96 0.91 10.94
N LEU A 140 -8.72 1.76 9.92
CA LEU A 140 -9.77 2.26 9.04
C LEU A 140 -10.41 1.13 8.22
N ALA A 141 -9.63 0.22 7.65
CA ALA A 141 -10.13 -0.87 6.85
C ALA A 141 -11.02 -1.82 7.66
N ARG A 142 -10.63 -2.14 8.91
CA ARG A 142 -11.45 -2.95 9.82
C ARG A 142 -12.74 -2.24 10.25
N PHE A 143 -12.69 -0.92 10.45
CA PHE A 143 -13.89 -0.15 10.75
C PHE A 143 -14.86 -0.12 9.56
N LEU A 144 -14.34 0.08 8.34
CA LEU A 144 -15.13 0.19 7.12
C LEU A 144 -15.64 -1.17 6.59
N SER A 145 -14.89 -2.25 6.80
CA SER A 145 -15.31 -3.60 6.41
C SER A 145 -16.43 -4.16 7.28
N ARG A 146 -16.52 -3.72 8.55
CA ARG A 146 -17.62 -4.10 9.47
C ARG A 146 -18.99 -3.59 9.03
N THR A 147 -19.03 -2.48 8.28
CA THR A 147 -20.28 -1.83 7.84
C THR A 147 -20.80 -2.38 6.51
N GLY A 148 -19.97 -3.11 5.76
CA GLY A 148 -20.33 -3.72 4.48
C GLY A 148 -20.62 -5.21 4.60
N GLY A 149 -21.83 -5.55 5.01
CA GLY A 149 -22.32 -6.93 5.06
C GLY A 149 -22.27 -7.62 3.69
N VAL A 150 -21.15 -8.29 3.40
CA VAL A 150 -21.10 -9.49 2.55
C VAL A 150 -20.11 -10.41 3.24
N ILE A 151 -20.68 -11.33 4.02
CA ILE A 151 -19.98 -12.45 4.64
C ILE A 151 -19.32 -13.27 3.52
N GLN A 152 -18.00 -13.25 3.48
CA GLN A 152 -17.21 -14.41 3.10
C GLN A 152 -16.18 -14.62 4.21
N PRO A 153 -15.92 -15.88 4.58
CA PRO A 153 -15.56 -16.29 5.93
C PRO A 153 -14.17 -15.77 6.32
N PRO A 154 -13.83 -15.83 7.63
CA PRO A 154 -12.47 -15.62 8.08
C PRO A 154 -11.57 -16.53 7.26
N GLN A 155 -10.45 -15.97 6.81
CA GLN A 155 -9.33 -16.62 6.13
C GLN A 155 -9.32 -18.14 6.39
N ALA A 156 -9.59 -18.93 5.35
CA ALA A 156 -9.53 -20.38 5.45
C ALA A 156 -8.14 -20.83 5.95
N GLU A 157 -7.09 -20.06 5.68
CA GLU A 157 -5.75 -20.26 6.25
C GLU A 157 -5.69 -19.99 7.75
N GLU A 158 -6.28 -18.92 8.28
CA GLU A 158 -6.17 -18.57 9.71
C GLU A 158 -6.97 -19.53 10.60
N VAL A 159 -8.11 -20.04 10.10
CA VAL A 159 -8.90 -21.09 10.78
C VAL A 159 -8.23 -22.46 10.67
N GLU A 160 -7.56 -22.77 9.56
CA GLU A 160 -6.81 -24.01 9.41
C GLU A 160 -5.53 -23.99 10.26
N ILE A 161 -4.85 -22.85 10.38
CA ILE A 161 -3.73 -22.62 11.30
C ILE A 161 -4.20 -22.69 12.76
N ALA A 162 -5.34 -22.10 13.12
CA ALA A 162 -5.90 -22.22 14.48
C ALA A 162 -6.30 -23.67 14.82
N ALA A 163 -6.89 -24.39 13.87
CA ALA A 163 -7.26 -25.79 14.04
C ALA A 163 -6.02 -26.72 14.12
N GLN A 164 -4.94 -26.40 13.40
CA GLN A 164 -3.67 -27.14 13.44
C GLN A 164 -2.80 -26.76 14.65
N THR A 165 -2.86 -25.51 15.14
CA THR A 165 -2.14 -25.04 16.34
C THR A 165 -2.74 -25.50 17.65
N THR A 166 -4.03 -25.86 17.66
CA THR A 166 -4.67 -26.49 18.84
C THR A 166 -4.00 -27.83 19.22
N ARG A 167 -3.23 -28.46 18.32
CA ARG A 167 -2.47 -29.69 18.58
C ARG A 167 -1.08 -29.49 19.18
N TYR A 168 -0.54 -28.28 19.16
CA TYR A 168 0.83 -28.03 19.62
C TYR A 168 0.84 -27.39 21.02
N ARG A 169 1.01 -28.22 22.05
CA ARG A 169 1.37 -27.79 23.41
C ARG A 169 2.83 -28.18 23.66
N ASP A 170 3.58 -27.32 24.38
CA ASP A 170 5.00 -27.54 24.71
C ASP A 170 5.90 -27.82 23.49
N HIS A 171 5.86 -26.90 22.51
CA HIS A 171 6.57 -27.04 21.23
C HIS A 171 7.59 -25.91 21.00
N VAL A 172 8.51 -26.13 20.07
CA VAL A 172 9.51 -25.15 19.65
C VAL A 172 9.03 -24.39 18.42
N ILE A 173 9.17 -23.06 18.41
CA ILE A 173 8.90 -22.22 17.25
C ILE A 173 10.24 -21.81 16.62
N ILE A 174 10.40 -22.11 15.33
CA ILE A 174 11.56 -21.70 14.53
C ILE A 174 11.15 -20.53 13.65
N CYS A 175 11.82 -19.39 13.80
CA CYS A 175 11.57 -18.21 12.98
C CYS A 175 12.51 -18.24 11.76
N GLY A 176 11.96 -18.56 10.59
CA GLY A 176 12.63 -18.68 9.31
C GLY A 176 12.72 -20.14 8.82
N ALA A 177 12.37 -20.38 7.55
CA ALA A 177 12.46 -21.67 6.88
C ALA A 177 13.60 -21.72 5.83
N GLY A 178 14.70 -21.01 6.10
CA GLY A 178 15.95 -21.15 5.34
C GLY A 178 16.70 -22.46 5.66
N GLU A 179 17.90 -22.63 5.08
CA GLU A 179 18.72 -23.85 5.26
C GLU A 179 18.95 -24.22 6.73
N LEU A 180 19.29 -23.23 7.56
CA LEU A 180 19.48 -23.41 9.00
C LEU A 180 18.17 -23.79 9.71
N GLY A 181 17.06 -23.12 9.39
CA GLY A 181 15.75 -23.40 10.00
C GLY A 181 15.25 -24.81 9.68
N LEU A 182 15.42 -25.24 8.43
CA LEU A 182 15.10 -26.60 8.00
C LEU A 182 16.00 -27.65 8.65
N THR A 183 17.30 -27.36 8.80
CA THR A 183 18.23 -28.26 9.50
C THR A 183 17.83 -28.44 10.96
N VAL A 184 17.48 -27.35 11.65
CA VAL A 184 17.01 -27.41 13.05
C VAL A 184 15.67 -28.16 13.16
N SER A 185 14.74 -27.92 12.23
CA SER A 185 13.48 -28.67 12.16
C SER A 185 13.73 -30.17 12.03
N GLU A 186 14.65 -30.58 11.17
CA GLU A 186 14.98 -31.98 10.97
C GLU A 186 15.59 -32.62 12.24
N ILE A 187 16.46 -31.89 12.95
CA ILE A 187 17.02 -32.36 14.23
C ILE A 187 15.93 -32.54 15.29
N LEU A 188 15.03 -31.56 15.43
CA LEU A 188 13.92 -31.64 16.39
C LEU A 188 12.95 -32.77 16.06
N ARG A 189 12.71 -33.00 14.77
CA ARG A 189 11.91 -34.13 14.27
C ARG A 189 12.51 -35.47 14.71
N HIS A 190 13.82 -35.65 14.58
CA HIS A 190 14.51 -36.87 15.02
C HIS A 190 14.55 -37.01 16.54
N ALA A 191 14.60 -35.90 17.27
CA ALA A 191 14.55 -35.88 18.73
C ALA A 191 13.13 -36.11 19.30
N GLY A 192 12.11 -36.20 18.45
CA GLY A 192 10.70 -36.36 18.88
C GLY A 192 10.11 -35.10 19.53
N VAL A 193 10.73 -33.93 19.30
CA VAL A 193 10.27 -32.65 19.86
C VAL A 193 9.30 -32.00 18.89
N ALA A 194 8.09 -31.70 19.37
CA ALA A 194 7.09 -30.97 18.60
C ALA A 194 7.63 -29.58 18.25
N HIS A 195 7.52 -29.18 16.98
CA HIS A 195 7.99 -27.89 16.51
C HIS A 195 7.20 -27.39 15.29
N LEU A 196 7.29 -26.09 15.03
CA LEU A 196 6.74 -25.43 13.83
C LEU A 196 7.71 -24.37 13.32
N LEU A 197 7.60 -24.02 12.05
CA LEU A 197 8.38 -22.96 11.41
C LEU A 197 7.47 -21.81 10.99
N LEU A 198 7.95 -20.57 11.17
CA LEU A 198 7.31 -19.35 10.68
C LEU A 198 8.19 -18.75 9.57
N GLU A 199 7.65 -18.50 8.38
CA GLU A 199 8.40 -17.90 7.27
C GLU A 199 7.57 -16.81 6.58
N ALA A 200 8.22 -15.68 6.28
CA ALA A 200 7.56 -14.50 5.70
C ALA A 200 7.55 -14.56 4.16
N ASP A 201 8.45 -15.34 3.56
CA ASP A 201 8.53 -15.53 2.12
C ASP A 201 7.64 -16.71 1.66
N ALA A 202 6.55 -16.40 0.97
CA ALA A 202 5.59 -17.38 0.46
C ALA A 202 6.23 -18.47 -0.43
N GLN A 203 7.26 -18.14 -1.21
CA GLN A 203 7.93 -19.13 -2.06
C GLN A 203 8.69 -20.17 -1.23
N LYS A 204 9.30 -19.73 -0.12
CA LYS A 204 10.00 -20.63 0.81
C LYS A 204 9.02 -21.47 1.63
N VAL A 205 7.87 -20.91 2.02
CA VAL A 205 6.80 -21.66 2.69
C VAL A 205 6.34 -22.83 1.81
N GLU A 206 6.10 -22.59 0.52
CA GLU A 206 5.63 -23.63 -0.38
C GLU A 206 6.69 -24.72 -0.61
N ALA A 207 7.95 -24.33 -0.79
CA ALA A 207 9.07 -25.26 -0.90
C ALA A 207 9.26 -26.12 0.37
N ALA A 208 9.19 -25.50 1.55
CA ALA A 208 9.33 -26.19 2.82
C ALA A 208 8.13 -27.11 3.12
N ARG A 209 6.91 -26.72 2.72
CA ARG A 209 5.71 -27.56 2.81
C ARG A 209 5.81 -28.77 1.87
N ALA A 210 6.34 -28.59 0.65
CA ALA A 210 6.62 -29.69 -0.27
C ALA A 210 7.66 -30.68 0.29
N ALA A 211 8.60 -30.19 1.10
CA ALA A 211 9.57 -31.02 1.84
C ALA A 211 8.97 -31.67 3.10
N GLY A 212 7.70 -31.45 3.42
CA GLY A 212 7.00 -32.05 4.57
C GLY A 212 7.28 -31.35 5.92
N ALA A 213 7.88 -30.17 5.92
CA ALA A 213 8.13 -29.41 7.14
C ALA A 213 6.83 -28.74 7.66
N PRO A 214 6.61 -28.68 8.98
CA PRO A 214 5.45 -28.00 9.58
C PRO A 214 5.64 -26.48 9.56
N VAL A 215 5.51 -25.86 8.38
CA VAL A 215 5.74 -24.43 8.13
C VAL A 215 4.45 -23.63 7.92
N PHE A 216 4.41 -22.44 8.51
CA PHE A 216 3.34 -21.46 8.40
C PHE A 216 3.86 -20.13 7.87
N HIS A 217 3.02 -19.45 7.10
CA HIS A 217 3.34 -18.12 6.60
C HIS A 217 3.10 -17.07 7.68
N ALA A 218 4.18 -16.52 8.27
CA ALA A 218 4.12 -15.49 9.31
C ALA A 218 5.45 -14.72 9.39
N ASP A 219 5.38 -13.47 9.82
CA ASP A 219 6.54 -12.58 9.95
C ASP A 219 6.89 -12.40 11.43
N ALA A 220 7.86 -13.17 11.93
CA ALA A 220 8.28 -13.11 13.33
C ALA A 220 8.81 -11.74 13.80
N SER A 221 9.04 -10.78 12.89
CA SER A 221 9.39 -9.40 13.25
C SER A 221 8.17 -8.54 13.64
N ARG A 222 6.95 -9.03 13.37
CA ARG A 222 5.69 -8.37 13.69
C ARG A 222 5.02 -9.04 14.89
N PRO A 223 4.75 -8.30 15.98
CA PRO A 223 4.12 -8.88 17.17
C PRO A 223 2.65 -9.30 16.97
N ASP A 224 2.05 -8.96 15.83
CA ASP A 224 0.63 -9.19 15.51
C ASP A 224 0.39 -10.38 14.55
N THR A 225 1.44 -11.08 14.10
CA THR A 225 1.37 -12.26 13.20
C THR A 225 1.73 -13.54 13.94
#